data_AF-A0A481RK53-F1
#
_entry.id   AF-A0A481RK53-F1
#
_cell.length_a   1.000
_cell.length_b   1.000
_cell.length_c   1.000
_cell.angle_alpha   90.00
_cell.angle_beta   90.00
_cell.angle_gamma   90.00
#
_symmetry.space_group_name_H-M   'P 1'
#
loop_
_entity.id
_entity.type
_entity.pdbx_description
1 polymer ?
#
loop_
_entity_poly.entity_id
_entity_poly.type
_entity_poly.pdbx_seq_one_letter_code
_entity_poly.pdbx_strand_id
1 'polypeptide(L)'
;MYFAVFLRVWNDYAKRGKYRETPIPKELASSVRTLSYERDPDEPIVDVEPNSIYRWVKRAGERRYAGTSDEGWTYLDVHDLRRTWGGHLLWDCGILPAVVMSFGGWEDWETFRNHYLGGMSPIAAEREREKISFVSGNVESDPGADPVFEPTVQSRSLY
;
A
#
# COMPACT_ATOMS: atom_id res chain seq x y z
N MET A 1 16.42 -11.59 10.48
CA MET A 1 15.53 -12.10 9.39
C MET A 1 14.10 -11.84 9.81
N TYR A 2 13.42 -10.86 9.19
CA TYR A 2 12.01 -10.58 9.47
C TYR A 2 11.17 -11.56 8.65
N PHE A 3 10.50 -12.51 9.30
CA PHE A 3 9.48 -13.31 8.62
C PHE A 3 8.26 -12.43 8.42
N ALA A 4 7.98 -12.07 7.17
CA ALA A 4 6.72 -11.43 6.82
C ALA A 4 5.57 -12.38 7.16
N VAL A 5 4.58 -11.89 7.90
CA VAL A 5 3.36 -12.65 8.21
C VAL A 5 2.26 -12.17 7.28
N PHE A 6 1.63 -13.10 6.58
CA PHE A 6 0.49 -12.83 5.71
C PHE A 6 -0.78 -13.39 6.33
N LEU A 7 -1.85 -12.59 6.28
CA LEU A 7 -3.20 -13.00 6.66
C LEU A 7 -3.98 -13.37 5.40
N ARG A 8 -4.56 -14.57 5.39
CA ARG A 8 -5.47 -14.99 4.32
C ARG A 8 -6.83 -14.33 4.54
N VAL A 9 -7.31 -13.62 3.53
CA VAL A 9 -8.65 -13.02 3.53
C VAL A 9 -9.47 -13.61 2.39
N TRP A 10 -10.55 -14.28 2.75
CA TRP A 10 -11.50 -14.87 1.79
C TRP A 10 -12.43 -13.78 1.25
N ASN A 11 -12.67 -13.79 -0.06
CA ASN A 11 -13.66 -12.90 -0.65
C ASN A 11 -15.08 -13.42 -0.37
N ASP A 12 -16.03 -12.49 -0.33
CA ASP A 12 -17.43 -12.72 0.02
C ASP A 12 -18.11 -13.80 -0.85
N TYR A 13 -19.25 -14.32 -0.37
CA TYR A 13 -19.98 -15.51 -0.86
C TYR A 13 -20.20 -15.60 -2.38
N ALA A 14 -20.18 -14.48 -3.11
CA ALA A 14 -20.31 -14.44 -4.57
C ALA A 14 -19.05 -14.87 -5.34
N LYS A 15 -17.86 -14.85 -4.71
CA LYS A 15 -16.56 -15.18 -5.32
C LYS A 15 -15.95 -16.43 -4.68
N ARG A 16 -16.77 -17.47 -4.47
CA ARG A 16 -16.36 -18.75 -3.84
C ARG A 16 -15.02 -19.24 -4.42
N GLY A 17 -14.04 -19.45 -3.54
CA GLY A 17 -12.75 -20.08 -3.87
C GLY A 17 -11.56 -19.13 -4.11
N LYS A 18 -11.77 -17.80 -4.14
CA LYS A 18 -10.66 -16.84 -4.25
C LYS A 18 -10.37 -16.20 -2.89
N TYR A 19 -9.15 -16.40 -2.39
CA TYR A 19 -8.58 -15.67 -1.26
C TYR A 19 -7.49 -14.72 -1.75
N ARG A 20 -7.18 -13.72 -0.92
CA ARG A 20 -5.96 -12.93 -1.04
C ARG A 20 -5.10 -13.11 0.21
N GLU A 21 -3.82 -12.84 0.07
CA GLU A 21 -2.87 -12.82 1.18
C GLU A 21 -2.42 -11.39 1.41
N THR A 22 -2.72 -10.87 2.59
CA THR A 22 -2.47 -9.47 2.96
C THR A 22 -1.34 -9.43 4.00
N PRO A 23 -0.26 -8.66 3.80
CA PRO A 23 0.80 -8.56 4.79
C PRO A 23 0.28 -7.90 6.07
N ILE A 24 0.64 -8.46 7.21
CA ILE A 24 0.33 -7.94 8.54
C ILE A 24 1.60 -7.77 9.38
N PRO A 25 1.64 -6.76 10.28
CA PRO A 25 2.73 -6.67 11.26
C PRO A 25 2.79 -7.90 12.15
N LYS A 26 4.01 -8.23 12.60
CA LYS A 26 4.23 -9.37 13.52
C LYS A 26 3.45 -9.19 14.81
N GLU A 27 3.33 -7.96 15.29
CA GLU A 27 2.63 -7.58 16.51
C GLU A 27 1.14 -7.94 16.40
N LEU A 28 0.51 -7.68 15.24
CA LEU A 28 -0.88 -8.06 14.99
C LEU A 28 -1.03 -9.59 14.99
N ALA A 29 -0.13 -10.30 14.31
CA ALA A 29 -0.14 -11.76 14.30
C ALA A 29 0.02 -12.36 15.70
N SER A 30 0.90 -11.78 16.52
CA SER A 30 1.08 -12.19 17.92
C SER A 30 -0.18 -11.94 18.75
N SER A 31 -0.81 -10.76 18.63
CA SER A 31 -2.05 -10.45 19.33
C SER A 31 -3.17 -11.43 18.96
N VAL A 32 -3.33 -11.77 17.68
CA VAL A 32 -4.32 -12.78 17.24
C VAL A 32 -4.03 -14.14 17.88
N ARG A 33 -2.77 -14.61 17.88
CA ARG A 33 -2.39 -15.89 18.51
C ARG A 33 -2.66 -15.90 20.01
N THR A 34 -2.38 -14.79 20.70
CA THR A 34 -2.65 -14.68 22.14
C THR A 34 -4.15 -14.74 22.41
N LEU A 35 -4.97 -14.02 21.63
CA LEU A 35 -6.42 -14.01 21.79
C LEU A 35 -7.08 -15.34 21.43
N SER A 36 -6.43 -16.14 20.56
CA SER A 36 -6.91 -17.45 20.14
C SER A 36 -6.44 -18.61 21.01
N TYR A 37 -5.54 -18.38 21.98
CA TYR A 37 -4.77 -19.47 22.63
C TYR A 37 -5.65 -20.56 23.28
N GLU A 38 -6.79 -20.18 23.87
CA GLU A 38 -7.73 -21.11 24.52
C GLU A 38 -9.09 -21.19 23.81
N ARG A 39 -9.20 -20.65 22.60
CA ARG A 39 -10.44 -20.64 21.82
C ARG A 39 -10.54 -21.87 20.92
N ASP A 40 -11.77 -22.25 20.59
CA ASP A 40 -12.00 -23.22 19.54
C ASP A 40 -11.47 -22.69 18.20
N PRO A 41 -10.81 -23.52 17.35
CA PRO A 41 -10.29 -23.08 16.06
C PRO A 41 -11.32 -22.43 15.13
N ASP A 42 -12.60 -22.82 15.25
CA ASP A 42 -13.69 -22.27 14.45
C ASP A 42 -14.37 -21.05 15.12
N GLU A 43 -13.96 -20.69 16.34
CA GLU A 43 -14.50 -19.53 17.05
C GLU A 43 -13.90 -18.21 16.51
N PRO A 44 -14.73 -17.24 16.09
CA PRO A 44 -14.24 -15.95 15.62
C PRO A 44 -13.54 -15.16 16.73
N ILE A 45 -12.33 -14.68 16.45
CA ILE A 45 -11.57 -13.78 17.34
C ILE A 45 -12.30 -12.44 17.55
N VAL A 46 -12.93 -11.94 16.50
CA VAL A 46 -13.73 -10.72 16.51
C VAL A 46 -15.13 -11.08 16.03
N ASP A 47 -16.02 -11.33 16.99
CA ASP A 47 -17.42 -11.68 16.75
C ASP A 47 -18.32 -10.46 16.95
N VAL A 48 -18.38 -9.60 15.93
CA VAL A 48 -19.25 -8.43 15.95
C VAL A 48 -19.87 -8.22 14.57
N GLU A 49 -21.09 -7.67 14.57
CA GLU A 49 -21.71 -7.18 13.34
C GLU A 49 -20.82 -6.17 12.61
N PRO A 50 -20.75 -6.17 11.27
CA PRO A 50 -19.91 -5.25 10.51
C PRO A 50 -20.08 -3.78 10.91
N ASN A 51 -21.32 -3.35 11.17
CA ASN A 51 -21.64 -1.99 11.61
C ASN A 51 -20.97 -1.60 12.95
N SER A 52 -20.62 -2.55 13.79
CA SER A 52 -19.89 -2.29 15.03
C SER A 52 -18.50 -1.72 14.77
N ILE A 53 -17.81 -2.19 13.72
CA ILE A 53 -16.49 -1.70 13.31
C ILE A 53 -16.58 -0.23 12.88
N TYR A 54 -17.57 0.12 12.06
CA TYR A 54 -17.83 1.51 11.66
C TYR A 54 -18.04 2.42 12.88
N ARG A 55 -18.85 1.99 13.86
CA ARG A 55 -19.07 2.74 15.10
C ARG A 55 -17.80 2.88 15.93
N TRP A 56 -16.94 1.86 15.97
CA TRP A 56 -15.67 1.94 16.70
C TRP A 56 -14.73 2.98 16.10
N VAL A 57 -14.61 3.01 14.77
CA VAL A 57 -13.81 4.02 14.06
C VAL A 57 -14.39 5.42 14.27
N LYS A 58 -15.70 5.58 14.11
CA LYS A 58 -16.36 6.88 14.37
C LYS A 58 -16.07 7.40 15.78
N ARG A 59 -16.25 6.56 16.81
CA ARG A 59 -15.94 6.92 18.20
C ARG A 59 -14.47 7.26 18.39
N ALA A 60 -13.56 6.61 17.66
CA ALA A 60 -12.14 6.96 17.70
C ALA A 60 -11.89 8.35 17.09
N GLY A 61 -12.51 8.67 15.96
CA GLY A 61 -12.50 10.00 15.35
C GLY A 61 -13.03 11.07 16.31
N GLU A 62 -14.22 10.87 16.87
CA GLU A 62 -14.82 11.79 17.86
C GLU A 62 -13.89 12.07 19.06
N ARG A 63 -13.22 11.05 19.60
CA ARG A 63 -12.25 11.23 20.70
C ARG A 63 -11.04 12.03 20.26
N ARG A 64 -10.54 11.82 19.04
CA ARG A 64 -9.39 12.58 18.51
C ARG A 64 -9.78 14.02 18.23
N TYR A 65 -10.97 14.26 17.68
CA TYR A 65 -11.54 15.60 17.52
C TYR A 65 -11.60 16.34 18.86
N ALA A 66 -12.20 15.72 19.89
CA ALA A 66 -12.32 16.34 21.21
C ALA A 66 -10.96 16.72 21.83
N GLY A 67 -9.90 15.96 21.54
CA GLY A 67 -8.55 16.21 22.07
C GLY A 67 -7.68 17.15 21.23
N THR A 68 -8.03 17.41 19.96
CA THR A 68 -7.18 18.17 19.02
C THR A 68 -7.87 19.36 18.36
N SER A 69 -9.20 19.39 18.38
CA SER A 69 -10.04 20.35 17.64
C SER A 69 -9.81 20.37 16.13
N ASP A 70 -9.20 19.32 15.57
CA ASP A 70 -8.97 19.19 14.12
C ASP A 70 -10.20 18.56 13.45
N GLU A 71 -10.92 19.35 12.65
CA GLU A 71 -12.15 18.95 11.95
C GLU A 71 -11.96 17.71 11.07
N GLY A 72 -10.72 17.45 10.61
CA GLY A 72 -10.39 16.26 9.81
C GLY A 72 -10.84 14.95 10.48
N TRP A 73 -10.80 14.88 11.82
CA TRP A 73 -11.24 13.71 12.58
C TRP A 73 -12.74 13.40 12.46
N THR A 74 -13.56 14.39 12.07
CA THR A 74 -15.01 14.20 11.88
C THR A 74 -15.34 13.48 10.57
N TYR A 75 -14.40 13.45 9.63
CA TYR A 75 -14.54 12.77 8.33
C TYR A 75 -14.00 11.33 8.33
N LEU A 76 -13.29 10.92 9.40
CA LEU A 76 -12.61 9.62 9.47
C LEU A 76 -13.60 8.44 9.38
N ASP A 77 -13.36 7.55 8.41
CA ASP A 77 -14.09 6.29 8.27
C ASP A 77 -13.17 5.06 8.12
N VAL A 78 -13.79 3.87 7.97
CA VAL A 78 -13.06 2.61 7.79
C VAL A 78 -12.30 2.53 6.45
N HIS A 79 -12.75 3.25 5.42
CA HIS A 79 -12.10 3.31 4.12
C HIS A 79 -10.81 4.12 4.21
N ASP A 80 -10.75 5.16 5.05
CA ASP A 80 -9.52 5.90 5.31
C ASP A 80 -8.43 5.03 5.95
N LEU A 81 -8.81 4.08 6.82
CA LEU A 81 -7.87 3.11 7.38
C LEU A 81 -7.28 2.22 6.28
N ARG A 82 -8.12 1.71 5.36
CA ARG A 82 -7.66 0.95 4.19
C ARG A 82 -6.81 1.82 3.27
N ARG A 83 -7.17 3.09 3.09
CA ARG A 83 -6.45 4.05 2.26
C ARG A 83 -5.06 4.34 2.79
N THR A 84 -4.97 4.57 4.09
CA THR A 84 -3.71 4.81 4.82
C THR A 84 -2.81 3.58 4.74
N TRP A 85 -3.35 2.38 4.95
CA TRP A 85 -2.57 1.14 4.82
C TRP A 85 -2.04 0.92 3.39
N GLY A 86 -2.88 1.10 2.37
CA GLY A 86 -2.44 0.99 0.97
C GLY A 86 -1.41 2.05 0.59
N GLY A 87 -1.63 3.28 1.04
CA GLY A 87 -0.70 4.39 0.85
C GLY A 87 0.66 4.14 1.52
N HIS A 88 0.69 3.63 2.74
CA HIS A 88 1.93 3.27 3.44
C HIS A 88 2.75 2.24 2.65
N LEU A 89 2.12 1.17 2.17
CA LEU A 89 2.81 0.16 1.37
C LEU A 89 3.36 0.73 0.06
N LEU A 90 2.59 1.61 -0.58
CA LEU A 90 2.95 2.21 -1.85
C LEU A 90 4.08 3.24 -1.69
N TRP A 91 3.90 4.21 -0.80
CA TRP A 91 4.73 5.40 -0.71
C TRP A 91 5.93 5.22 0.20
N ASP A 92 5.71 4.64 1.38
CA ASP A 92 6.76 4.50 2.38
C ASP A 92 7.57 3.23 2.12
N CYS A 93 6.88 2.10 1.87
CA CYS A 93 7.55 0.83 1.59
C CYS A 93 7.98 0.69 0.12
N GLY A 94 7.49 1.52 -0.81
CA GLY A 94 7.83 1.47 -2.24
C GLY A 94 7.46 0.16 -2.93
N ILE A 95 6.37 -0.46 -2.48
CA ILE A 95 5.83 -1.67 -3.09
C ILE A 95 5.15 -1.30 -4.40
N LEU A 96 5.34 -2.15 -5.41
CA LEU A 96 4.74 -1.96 -6.73
C LEU A 96 3.21 -1.84 -6.62
N PRO A 97 2.57 -0.88 -7.32
CA PRO A 97 1.13 -0.69 -7.25
C PRO A 97 0.30 -1.97 -7.49
N ALA A 98 0.67 -2.77 -8.49
CA ALA A 98 -0.02 -4.02 -8.80
C ALA A 98 0.03 -5.04 -7.64
N VAL A 99 1.12 -5.04 -6.87
CA VAL A 99 1.27 -5.90 -5.68
C VAL A 99 0.40 -5.37 -4.54
N VAL A 100 0.39 -4.06 -4.29
CA VAL A 100 -0.52 -3.44 -3.31
C VAL A 100 -1.98 -3.73 -3.66
N MET A 101 -2.34 -3.61 -4.94
CA MET A 101 -3.67 -3.96 -5.44
C MET A 101 -4.06 -5.40 -5.12
N SER A 102 -3.15 -6.35 -5.40
CA SER A 102 -3.35 -7.76 -5.07
C SER A 102 -3.55 -7.97 -3.57
N PHE A 103 -2.72 -7.37 -2.72
CA PHE A 103 -2.83 -7.49 -1.27
C PHE A 103 -4.13 -6.93 -0.70
N GLY A 104 -4.59 -5.79 -1.20
CA GLY A 104 -5.80 -5.15 -0.71
C GLY A 104 -7.07 -5.54 -1.45
N GLY A 105 -6.99 -6.37 -2.49
CA GLY A 105 -8.16 -6.82 -3.26
C GLY A 105 -8.79 -5.70 -4.09
N TRP A 106 -7.98 -4.82 -4.67
CA TRP A 106 -8.44 -3.88 -5.69
C TRP A 106 -8.36 -4.53 -7.07
N GLU A 107 -9.48 -4.52 -7.80
CA GLU A 107 -9.58 -5.15 -9.13
C GLU A 107 -9.53 -4.12 -10.28
N ASP A 108 -9.89 -2.87 -9.99
CA ASP A 108 -9.93 -1.78 -10.96
C ASP A 108 -8.69 -0.88 -10.81
N TRP A 109 -7.83 -0.92 -11.83
CA TRP A 109 -6.62 -0.12 -11.91
C TRP A 109 -6.89 1.38 -12.04
N GLU A 110 -7.89 1.78 -12.80
CA GLU A 110 -8.17 3.20 -13.02
C GLU A 110 -8.68 3.84 -11.74
N THR A 111 -9.63 3.18 -11.08
CA THR A 111 -10.12 3.60 -9.76
C THR A 111 -8.98 3.63 -8.73
N PHE A 112 -8.13 2.59 -8.69
CA PHE A 112 -6.99 2.55 -7.77
C PHE A 112 -6.00 3.70 -8.06
N ARG A 113 -5.65 3.91 -9.33
CA ARG A 113 -4.75 4.99 -9.73
C ARG A 113 -5.32 6.35 -9.34
N ASN A 114 -6.58 6.62 -9.59
CA ASN A 114 -7.17 7.94 -9.30
C ASN A 114 -7.23 8.25 -7.80
N HIS A 115 -7.34 7.22 -6.95
CA HIS A 115 -7.40 7.40 -5.51
C HIS A 115 -6.04 7.30 -4.80
N TYR A 116 -5.11 6.51 -5.32
CA TYR A 116 -3.86 6.17 -4.61
C TYR A 116 -2.60 6.62 -5.35
N LEU A 117 -2.73 6.86 -6.66
CA LEU A 117 -1.75 7.31 -7.65
C LEU A 117 -0.91 8.53 -7.36
N GLY A 118 -1.62 9.62 -7.04
CA GLY A 118 -1.10 10.99 -7.18
C GLY A 118 -0.30 11.23 -8.48
N GLY A 119 0.47 12.31 -8.50
CA GLY A 119 1.67 12.40 -9.33
C GLY A 119 2.84 11.74 -8.60
N MET A 120 3.73 11.06 -9.33
CA MET A 120 4.93 10.46 -8.73
C MET A 120 5.82 11.55 -8.10
N SER A 121 6.13 11.42 -6.81
CA SER A 121 7.07 12.31 -6.12
C SER A 121 8.49 12.16 -6.71
N PRO A 122 9.29 13.25 -6.82
CA PRO A 122 10.68 13.17 -7.25
C PRO A 122 11.53 12.13 -6.49
N ILE A 123 11.26 11.95 -5.19
CA ILE A 123 11.94 10.95 -4.35
C ILE A 123 11.58 9.52 -4.77
N ALA A 124 10.31 9.28 -5.11
CA ALA A 124 9.88 7.98 -5.61
C ALA A 124 10.52 7.68 -6.98
N ALA A 125 10.60 8.69 -7.86
CA ALA A 125 11.27 8.56 -9.15
C ALA A 125 12.76 8.23 -9.00
N GLU A 126 13.46 8.87 -8.05
CA GLU A 126 14.87 8.57 -7.75
C GLU A 126 15.05 7.14 -7.23
N ARG A 127 14.23 6.72 -6.27
CA ARG A 127 14.24 5.36 -5.76
C ARG A 127 14.02 4.30 -6.84
N GLU A 128 13.17 4.57 -7.83
CA GLU A 128 13.00 3.67 -8.98
C GLU A 128 14.22 3.68 -9.91
N ARG A 129 14.89 4.83 -10.11
CA ARG A 129 16.15 4.93 -10.86
C ARG A 129 17.26 4.11 -10.24
N GLU A 130 17.38 4.11 -8.91
CA GLU A 130 18.39 3.34 -8.18
C GLU A 130 18.30 1.83 -8.43
N LYS A 131 17.11 1.31 -8.78
CA LYS A 131 16.91 -0.11 -9.10
C LYS A 131 17.48 -0.51 -10.48
N ILE A 132 17.77 0.46 -11.34
CA ILE A 132 18.24 0.23 -12.71
C ILE A 132 19.75 0.06 -12.67
N SER A 133 20.23 -1.18 -12.77
CA SER A 133 21.63 -1.55 -12.54
C SER A 133 22.67 -0.81 -13.41
N PHE A 134 22.30 -0.40 -14.61
CA PHE A 134 23.17 0.36 -15.53
C PHE A 134 23.07 1.89 -15.33
N VAL A 135 22.19 2.35 -14.46
CA VAL A 135 22.11 3.75 -13.98
C VAL A 135 22.75 3.90 -12.61
N SER A 136 22.61 2.88 -11.74
CA SER A 136 23.12 2.88 -10.36
C SER A 136 24.46 2.20 -10.14
N GLY A 137 25.07 1.62 -11.19
CA GLY A 137 26.44 1.11 -11.13
C GLY A 137 27.49 2.23 -11.10
N ASN A 138 28.72 1.93 -10.67
CA ASN A 138 29.90 2.80 -10.82
C ASN A 138 30.16 3.05 -12.31
N VAL A 139 29.40 3.94 -12.92
CA VAL A 139 29.76 4.56 -14.19
C VAL A 139 30.84 5.57 -13.83
N GLU A 140 32.04 5.43 -14.41
CA GLU A 140 33.01 6.52 -14.41
C GLU A 140 32.27 7.76 -14.88
N SER A 141 32.04 8.70 -13.96
CA SER A 141 31.30 9.91 -14.27
C SER A 141 32.12 10.68 -15.30
N ASP A 142 31.71 10.64 -16.56
CA ASP A 142 32.18 11.57 -17.57
C ASP A 142 31.49 12.92 -17.26
N PRO A 143 32.23 13.92 -16.74
CA PRO A 143 31.63 15.18 -16.34
C PRO A 143 31.09 16.00 -17.54
N GLY A 144 31.28 15.53 -18.78
CA GLY A 144 30.72 16.12 -20.00
C GLY A 144 29.53 15.37 -20.62
N ALA A 145 29.12 14.22 -20.09
CA ALA A 145 28.02 13.44 -20.65
C ALA A 145 26.65 13.95 -20.17
N ASP A 146 25.78 14.31 -21.12
CA ASP A 146 24.37 14.63 -20.83
C ASP A 146 23.66 13.36 -20.30
N PRO A 147 22.92 13.42 -19.18
CA PRO A 147 22.16 12.27 -18.67
C PRO A 147 21.10 11.76 -19.66
N VAL A 148 20.73 12.57 -20.66
CA VAL A 148 19.78 12.19 -21.70
C VAL A 148 20.53 11.92 -23.00
N PHE A 149 20.44 10.68 -23.49
CA PHE A 149 20.95 10.35 -24.81
C PHE A 149 20.15 11.08 -25.89
N GLU A 150 20.80 12.03 -26.56
CA GLU A 150 20.27 12.66 -27.77
C GLU A 150 20.86 11.96 -29.00
N PRO A 151 20.06 11.17 -29.75
CA PRO A 151 20.55 10.57 -30.98
C PRO A 151 20.90 11.67 -31.97
N THR A 152 22.18 11.77 -32.31
CA THR A 152 22.64 12.63 -33.40
C THR A 152 22.21 12.00 -34.72
N VAL A 153 20.95 12.22 -35.12
CA VAL A 153 20.55 11.99 -36.50
C VAL A 153 21.27 13.07 -37.30
N GLN A 154 22.45 12.75 -37.82
CA GLN A 154 22.95 13.47 -38.99
C GLN A 154 21.92 13.24 -40.07
N SER A 155 21.01 14.20 -40.24
CA SER A 155 20.30 14.35 -41.50
C SER A 155 21.38 14.54 -42.56
N ARG A 156 21.80 13.45 -43.20
CA ARG A 156 22.31 13.55 -44.55
C ARG A 156 21.16 14.14 -45.34
N SER A 157 21.22 15.46 -45.56
CA SER A 157 20.52 16.08 -46.68
C SER A 157 21.03 15.35 -47.91
N LEU A 158 20.31 14.32 -48.31
CA LEU A 158 20.26 13.94 -49.70
C LEU A 158 19.38 15.02 -50.32
N TYR A 159 19.90 15.67 -51.36
CA TYR A 159 19.42 16.89 -52.02
C TYR A 159 19.96 18.19 -51.40
#